data_AF-A0AAJ4UWC8-F1
#
_entry.id   AF-A0AAJ4UWC8-F1
#
_cell.length_a   1.000
_cell.length_b   1.000
_cell.length_c   1.000
_cell.angle_alpha   90.00
_cell.angle_beta   90.00
_cell.angle_gamma   90.00
#
_symmetry.space_group_name_H-M   'P 1'
#
loop_
_entity.id
_entity.type
_entity.pdbx_description
1 polymer ?
#
loop_
_entity_poly.entity_id
_entity_poly.type
_entity_poly.pdbx_seq_one_letter_code
_entity_poly.pdbx_strand_id
1 'polypeptide(L)' 'MNPEFVPESADEEEAAAIVAAVSAHLAAEESEEAESVETWDGKRWAFAARTESVSGRALRPTDGTPTDAWTAAGRDDRL' A
#
# COMPACT_ATOMS: atom_id res chain seq x y z
N MET A 1 -13.88 14.66 19.62
CA MET A 1 -14.49 13.75 18.63
C MET A 1 -13.40 12.79 18.23
N ASN A 2 -13.44 11.53 18.65
CA ASN A 2 -12.42 10.56 18.23
C ASN A 2 -12.67 10.21 16.75
N PRO A 3 -11.64 10.20 15.90
CA PRO A 3 -11.81 9.85 14.50
C PRO A 3 -12.20 8.38 14.35
N GLU A 4 -12.90 8.04 13.26
CA GLU A 4 -13.54 6.73 13.06
C GLU A 4 -12.56 5.52 13.14
N PHE A 5 -11.26 5.76 12.95
CA PHE A 5 -10.22 4.74 13.03
C PHE A 5 -9.70 4.46 14.45
N VAL A 6 -10.10 5.25 15.46
CA VAL A 6 -9.70 5.02 16.85
C VAL A 6 -10.69 4.04 17.49
N PRO A 7 -10.21 2.89 18.04
CA PRO A 7 -11.07 1.93 18.73
C PRO A 7 -11.81 2.56 19.90
N GLU A 8 -13.07 2.16 20.11
CA GLU A 8 -13.88 2.64 21.24
C GLU A 8 -13.31 2.23 22.61
N SER A 9 -12.49 1.18 22.64
CA SER A 9 -11.82 0.68 23.84
C SER A 9 -10.53 1.41 24.17
N ALA A 10 -10.04 2.29 23.29
CA ALA A 10 -8.78 3.00 23.50
C ALA A 10 -8.95 4.05 24.60
N ASP A 11 -8.01 4.08 25.53
CA ASP A 11 -7.93 5.19 26.47
C ASP A 11 -7.45 6.48 25.78
N GLU A 12 -7.43 7.60 26.52
CA GLU A 12 -7.09 8.91 25.96
C GLU A 12 -5.64 8.99 25.46
N GLU A 13 -4.71 8.29 26.12
CA GLU A 13 -3.30 8.25 25.76
C GLU A 13 -3.09 7.39 24.51
N GLU A 14 -3.75 6.23 24.44
CA GLU A 14 -3.77 5.36 23.27
C GLU A 14 -4.41 6.06 22.06
N ALA A 15 -5.55 6.73 22.24
CA ALA A 15 -6.22 7.48 21.19
C ALA A 15 -5.31 8.59 20.64
N ALA A 16 -4.63 9.34 21.52
CA ALA A 16 -3.69 10.39 21.11
C ALA A 16 -2.49 9.81 20.32
N ALA A 17 -1.95 8.67 20.76
CA ALA A 17 -0.85 8.01 20.06
C ALA A 17 -1.25 7.52 18.67
N ILE A 18 -2.44 6.93 18.54
CA ILE A 18 -2.99 6.46 17.26
C ILE A 18 -3.20 7.63 16.31
N VAL A 19 -3.80 8.73 16.78
CA VAL A 19 -4.00 9.95 15.96
C VAL A 19 -2.67 10.54 15.51
N ALA A 20 -1.67 10.61 16.40
CA ALA A 20 -0.36 11.15 16.06
C ALA A 20 0.35 10.30 15.00
N ALA A 21 0.32 8.97 15.13
CA ALA A 21 0.94 8.06 14.17
C ALA A 21 0.31 8.15 12.78
N VAL A 22 -1.03 8.14 12.70
CA VAL A 22 -1.73 8.28 11.40
C VAL A 22 -1.49 9.64 10.79
N SER A 23 -1.51 10.71 11.59
CA SER A 23 -1.26 12.07 11.09
C SER A 23 0.17 12.22 10.56
N ALA A 24 1.16 11.63 11.23
CA ALA A 24 2.54 11.61 10.77
C ALA A 24 2.72 10.82 9.46
N HIS A 25 2.02 9.69 9.32
CA HIS A 25 2.04 8.91 8.09
C HIS A 25 1.44 9.70 6.91
N LEU A 26 0.28 10.33 7.08
CA LEU A 26 -0.35 11.13 6.03
C LEU A 26 0.52 12.33 5.61
N ALA A 27 1.16 13.00 6.57
CA ALA A 27 2.09 14.08 6.26
C ALA A 27 3.35 13.61 5.51
N ALA A 28 3.80 12.38 5.77
CA ALA A 28 4.91 11.77 5.04
C ALA A 28 4.53 11.44 3.59
N GLU A 29 3.34 10.84 3.37
CA GLU A 29 2.82 10.57 2.02
C GLU A 29 2.71 11.86 1.19
N GLU A 30 2.18 12.95 1.76
CA GLU A 30 2.07 14.24 1.07
C GLU A 30 3.44 14.87 0.73
N SER A 31 4.49 14.51 1.47
CA SER A 31 5.86 15.00 1.23
C SER A 31 6.61 14.19 0.17
N GLU A 32 6.19 12.94 -0.10
CA GLU A 32 6.82 12.02 -1.04
C GLU A 32 6.24 12.12 -2.46
N GLU A 33 5.31 13.06 -2.71
CA GLU A 33 4.71 13.37 -4.02
C GLU A 33 5.68 14.06 -5.01
N ALA A 34 6.91 13.55 -5.11
CA ALA A 34 7.80 13.81 -6.25
C ALA A 34 7.50 12.76 -7.33
N GLU A 35 6.43 12.99 -8.08
CA GLU A 35 5.84 12.05 -9.05
C GLU A 35 6.76 11.83 -10.27
N SER A 36 7.77 10.98 -10.14
CA SER A 36 8.26 10.22 -11.30
C SER A 36 7.20 9.17 -11.62
N VAL A 37 6.82 9.04 -12.90
CA VAL A 37 5.94 7.97 -13.35
C VAL A 37 6.64 6.64 -13.07
N GLU A 38 6.38 6.05 -11.90
CA GLU A 38 6.91 4.76 -11.49
C GLU A 38 6.35 3.73 -12.46
N THR A 39 7.24 3.10 -13.23
CA THR A 39 6.89 2.01 -14.15
C THR A 39 7.31 0.68 -13.56
N TRP A 40 6.75 -0.39 -14.10
CA TRP A 40 7.14 -1.73 -13.70
C TRP A 40 8.52 -2.17 -14.25
N ASP A 41 9.20 -1.34 -15.04
CA ASP A 41 10.49 -1.70 -15.63
C ASP A 41 11.52 -2.07 -14.55
N GLY A 42 12.22 -3.18 -14.78
CA GLY A 42 13.13 -3.77 -13.79
C GLY A 42 12.45 -4.49 -12.62
N LYS A 43 11.17 -4.22 -12.30
CA LYS A 43 10.43 -4.82 -11.17
C LYS A 43 9.47 -5.95 -11.59
N ARG A 44 8.94 -5.95 -12.83
CA ARG A 44 7.91 -6.91 -13.33
C ARG A 44 8.21 -8.37 -13.01
N TRP A 45 9.44 -8.80 -13.30
CA TRP A 45 9.82 -10.20 -13.19
C TRP A 45 9.93 -10.66 -11.74
N ALA A 46 10.48 -9.81 -10.87
CA ALA A 46 10.58 -10.10 -9.44
C ALA A 46 9.19 -10.19 -8.80
N PHE A 47 8.28 -9.28 -9.18
CA PHE A 47 6.89 -9.35 -8.73
C PHE A 47 6.21 -10.64 -9.22
N ALA A 48 6.27 -10.94 -10.52
CA ALA A 48 5.65 -12.14 -11.11
C ALA A 48 6.13 -13.42 -10.42
N ALA A 49 7.44 -13.56 -10.17
CA ALA A 49 8.01 -14.72 -9.50
C ALA A 49 7.57 -14.83 -8.04
N ARG A 50 7.54 -13.70 -7.29
CA ARG A 50 7.05 -13.69 -5.91
C ARG A 50 5.59 -14.09 -5.85
N THR A 51 4.76 -13.52 -6.72
CA THR A 51 3.32 -13.79 -6.71
C THR A 51 3.04 -15.24 -7.09
N GLU A 52 3.73 -15.80 -8.09
CA GLU A 52 3.63 -17.22 -8.43
C GLU A 52 3.99 -18.13 -7.24
N SER A 53 5.04 -17.79 -6.48
CA SER A 53 5.46 -18.59 -5.32
C SER A 53 4.45 -18.60 -4.18
N VAL A 54 3.63 -17.54 -4.05
CA VAL A 54 2.66 -17.37 -2.96
C VAL A 54 1.26 -17.84 -3.37
N SER A 55 0.80 -17.43 -4.55
CA SER A 55 -0.56 -17.73 -5.03
C SER A 55 -0.65 -18.98 -5.90
N GLY A 56 0.48 -19.52 -6.37
CA GLY A 56 0.53 -20.61 -7.36
C GLY A 56 0.16 -20.18 -8.78
N ARG A 57 -0.07 -18.87 -9.02
CA ARG A 57 -0.42 -18.31 -10.33
C ARG A 57 0.61 -17.26 -10.74
N ALA A 58 1.21 -17.43 -11.91
CA ALA A 58 2.05 -16.40 -12.51
C ALA A 58 1.17 -15.23 -12.98
N LEU A 59 1.33 -14.07 -12.35
CA LEU A 59 0.68 -12.82 -12.74
C LEU A 59 1.69 -11.87 -13.36
N ARG A 60 1.29 -11.15 -14.41
CA ARG A 60 2.14 -10.14 -15.04
C ARG A 60 1.48 -8.77 -15.00
N PRO A 61 2.15 -7.76 -14.42
CA PRO A 61 1.66 -6.39 -14.48
C PRO A 61 1.55 -5.89 -15.92
N THR A 62 0.44 -5.24 -16.22
CA THR A 62 0.19 -4.46 -17.45
C THR A 62 0.48 -2.97 -17.19
N ASP A 63 0.48 -2.15 -18.25
CA ASP A 63 0.76 -0.71 -18.13
C ASP A 63 -0.27 0.03 -17.25
N GLY A 64 -1.48 -0.50 -17.08
CA GLY A 64 -2.50 0.03 -16.17
C GLY A 64 -2.44 -0.52 -14.73
N THR A 65 -1.47 -1.39 -14.44
CA THR A 65 -1.32 -1.99 -13.11
C THR A 65 -0.59 -1.01 -12.21
N PRO A 66 -1.13 -0.67 -11.03
CA PRO A 66 -0.43 0.15 -10.03
C PRO A 66 0.98 -0.41 -9.77
N THR A 67 2.00 0.43 -9.67
CA THR A 67 3.39 -0.02 -9.45
C THR A 67 3.73 -0.31 -7.99
N ASP A 68 2.86 0.08 -7.06
CA ASP A 68 2.85 -0.44 -5.71
C ASP A 68 2.48 -1.93 -5.72
N ALA A 69 3.41 -2.76 -5.25
CA ALA A 69 3.28 -4.21 -5.28
C ALA A 69 2.12 -4.71 -4.41
N TRP A 70 1.78 -4.01 -3.32
CA TRP A 70 0.68 -4.42 -2.44
C TRP A 70 -0.67 -4.20 -3.12
N THR A 71 -0.89 -3.00 -3.66
CA THR A 71 -2.08 -2.63 -4.43
C THR A 71 -2.23 -3.50 -5.67
N ALA A 72 -1.13 -3.78 -6.39
CA ALA A 72 -1.14 -4.66 -7.56
C ALA A 72 -1.53 -6.09 -7.21
N ALA A 73 -1.01 -6.64 -6.11
CA ALA A 73 -1.36 -7.98 -5.64
C ALA A 73 -2.85 -8.07 -5.24
N GLY A 74 -3.43 -7.00 -4.68
CA GLY A 74 -4.86 -6.92 -4.38
C GLY A 74 -5.78 -6.80 -5.61
N ARG A 75 -5.23 -6.67 -6.82
CA ARG A 75 -5.98 -6.63 -8.09
C ARG A 75 -5.62 -7.80 -9.01
N ASP A 76 -5.21 -8.91 -8.42
CA ASP A 76 -4.83 -10.13 -9.13
C ASP A 76 -5.95 -10.72 -10.01
N ASP A 77 -7.21 -10.43 -9.69
CA ASP A 77 -8.39 -10.76 -10.49
C ASP A 77 -8.39 -10.09 -11.87
N ARG A 78 -7.65 -8.98 -12.02
CA ARG A 78 -7.59 -8.16 -13.25
C ARG A 78 -6.26 -8.31 -14.00
N LEU A 79 -5.37 -9.19 -13.51
CA LEU A 79 -4.08 -9.55 -14.10
C LEU A 79 -4.14 -10.96 -14.72
#